data_AF-A0A9E0VV65-F1
#
_entry.id   AF-A0A9E0VV65-F1
#
_cell.length_a   1.000
_cell.length_b   1.000
_cell.length_c   1.000
_cell.angle_alpha   90.00
_cell.angle_beta   90.00
_cell.angle_gamma   90.00
#
_symmetry.space_group_name_H-M   'P 1'
#
loop_
_entity.id
_entity.type
_entity.pdbx_description
1 polymer ?
#
loop_
_entity_poly.entity_id
_entity_poly.type
_entity_poly.pdbx_seq_one_letter_code
_entity_poly.pdbx_strand_id
1 'polypeptide(L)'
;QTISQACYDSNDQQIIITHGTDTMVETAHAIAVDLAADKTIVLLGAMVPYQVKGSDALFNLGCAMSAVQILSPGVYITMNGQVFDYREVQKNRALGLFVKQ
;
A
#
# COMPACT_ATOMS: atom_id res chain seq x y z
N GLN A 1 -5.12 16.63 -9.18
CA GLN A 1 -4.11 15.64 -9.58
C GLN A 1 -4.50 14.31 -8.96
N THR A 2 -4.52 13.22 -9.72
CA THR A 2 -4.81 11.86 -9.19
C THR A 2 -3.56 11.26 -8.57
N ILE A 3 -3.70 10.27 -7.68
CA ILE A 3 -2.56 9.59 -7.02
C ILE A 3 -1.66 8.91 -8.07
N SER A 4 -2.24 8.24 -9.07
CA SER A 4 -1.49 7.59 -10.16
C SER A 4 -0.62 8.60 -10.92
N GLN A 5 -1.16 9.77 -11.26
CA GLN A 5 -0.41 10.81 -11.95
C GLN A 5 0.75 11.34 -11.09
N ALA A 6 0.52 11.54 -9.79
CA ALA A 6 1.59 11.97 -8.88
C ALA A 6 2.71 10.93 -8.76
N CYS A 7 2.38 9.64 -8.79
CA CYS A 7 3.37 8.56 -8.80
C CYS A 7 4.16 8.51 -10.11
N TYR A 8 3.48 8.72 -11.24
CA TYR A 8 4.10 8.77 -12.57
C TYR A 8 5.07 9.95 -12.71
N ASP A 9 4.63 11.15 -12.30
CA ASP A 9 5.41 12.39 -12.43
C ASP A 9 6.57 12.48 -11.44
N SER A 10 6.55 11.68 -10.36
CA SER A 10 7.62 11.70 -9.36
C SER A 10 8.94 11.19 -9.93
N ASN A 11 10.05 11.84 -9.58
CA ASN A 11 11.39 11.34 -9.87
C ASN A 11 11.83 10.22 -8.90
N ASP A 12 11.10 10.00 -7.81
CA ASP A 12 11.42 8.98 -6.82
C ASP A 12 11.06 7.59 -7.34
N GLN A 13 11.97 6.62 -7.13
CA GLN A 13 11.77 5.22 -7.50
C GLN A 13 11.10 4.40 -6.40
N GLN A 14 11.13 4.88 -5.16
CA GLN A 14 10.61 4.20 -3.98
C GLN A 14 9.58 5.10 -3.31
N ILE A 15 8.30 4.73 -3.41
CA ILE A 15 7.20 5.58 -2.95
C ILE A 15 6.36 4.82 -1.94
N ILE A 16 6.13 5.44 -0.78
CA ILE A 16 5.19 4.94 0.23
C ILE A 16 3.96 5.84 0.21
N ILE A 17 2.78 5.24 0.19
CA ILE A 17 1.50 5.95 0.18
C ILE A 17 0.69 5.53 1.40
N THR A 18 0.37 6.49 2.28
CA THR A 18 -0.65 6.29 3.30
C THR A 18 -2.03 6.45 2.69
N HIS A 19 -2.91 5.48 2.91
CA HIS A 19 -4.23 5.43 2.29
C HIS A 19 -5.29 4.88 3.25
N GLY A 20 -6.55 5.30 3.06
CA GLY A 20 -7.68 4.71 3.76
C GLY A 20 -7.91 3.26 3.33
N THR A 21 -8.25 2.36 4.25
CA THR A 21 -8.27 0.92 3.93
C THR A 21 -9.43 0.51 3.02
N ASP A 22 -10.52 1.28 2.97
CA ASP A 22 -11.76 0.90 2.27
C ASP A 22 -11.62 0.68 0.77
N THR A 23 -10.80 1.49 0.11
CA THR A 23 -10.60 1.46 -1.35
C THR A 23 -9.13 1.34 -1.75
N MET A 24 -8.27 0.87 -0.83
CA MET A 24 -6.82 0.82 -1.05
C MET A 24 -6.43 -0.11 -2.20
N VAL A 25 -7.14 -1.23 -2.36
CA VAL A 25 -6.87 -2.22 -3.41
C VAL A 25 -7.22 -1.64 -4.78
N GLU A 26 -8.33 -0.92 -4.87
CA GLU A 26 -8.77 -0.24 -6.08
C GLU A 26 -7.77 0.85 -6.49
N THR A 27 -7.26 1.62 -5.53
CA THR A 27 -6.20 2.61 -5.78
C THR A 27 -4.90 1.95 -6.22
N ALA A 28 -4.51 0.82 -5.61
CA ALA A 28 -3.33 0.07 -6.03
C ALA A 28 -3.44 -0.41 -7.49
N HIS A 29 -4.61 -0.91 -7.89
CA HIS A 29 -4.87 -1.25 -9.30
C HIS A 29 -4.79 -0.03 -10.21
N ALA A 30 -5.37 1.11 -9.82
CA ALA A 30 -5.34 2.33 -10.62
C ALA A 30 -3.91 2.91 -10.79
N ILE A 31 -3.03 2.72 -9.80
CA ILE A 31 -1.62 3.11 -9.90
C ILE A 31 -0.86 2.17 -10.85
N ALA A 32 -1.16 0.87 -10.79
CA ALA A 32 -0.45 -0.14 -11.57
C ALA A 32 -0.66 0.00 -13.10
N VAL A 33 -1.73 0.67 -13.56
CA VAL A 33 -2.01 0.87 -14.99
C VAL A 33 -0.92 1.69 -15.68
N ASP A 34 -0.46 2.77 -15.03
CA ASP A 34 0.51 3.72 -15.60
C ASP A 34 1.86 3.66 -14.87
N LEU A 35 2.15 2.57 -14.15
CA LEU A 35 3.38 2.49 -13.36
C LEU A 35 4.62 2.41 -14.25
N ALA A 36 5.59 3.29 -14.02
CA ALA A 36 6.91 3.19 -14.63
C ALA A 36 7.65 1.92 -14.17
N ALA A 37 8.34 1.24 -15.08
CA ALA A 37 8.89 -0.11 -14.86
C ALA A 37 9.97 -0.20 -13.76
N ASP A 38 10.53 0.93 -13.31
CA ASP A 38 11.58 1.02 -12.30
C ASP A 38 11.06 1.47 -10.91
N LYS A 39 9.75 1.70 -10.76
CA LYS A 39 9.16 2.20 -9.51
C LYS A 39 8.64 1.07 -8.62
N THR A 40 8.96 1.17 -7.34
CA THR A 40 8.39 0.35 -6.25
C THR A 40 7.45 1.23 -5.43
N ILE A 41 6.17 0.86 -5.39
CA ILE A 41 5.14 1.61 -4.67
C ILE A 41 4.52 0.71 -3.62
N VAL A 42 4.50 1.18 -2.37
CA VAL A 42 3.89 0.45 -1.25
C VAL A 42 2.80 1.29 -0.61
N LEU A 43 1.58 0.76 -0.62
CA LEU A 43 0.44 1.36 0.05
C LEU A 43 0.32 0.77 1.46
N LEU A 44 0.07 1.63 2.45
CA LEU A 44 -0.27 1.23 3.80
C LEU A 44 -1.46 2.01 4.33
N GLY A 45 -2.05 1.49 5.39
CA GLY A 45 -3.07 2.18 6.16
C GLY A 45 -3.06 1.71 7.60
N ALA A 46 -4.17 1.97 8.29
CA ALA A 46 -4.41 1.45 9.62
C ALA A 46 -5.89 1.11 9.75
N MET A 47 -6.20 0.04 10.47
CA MET A 47 -7.59 -0.26 10.86
C MET A 47 -8.00 0.58 12.07
N VAL A 48 -7.03 0.96 12.91
CA VAL A 48 -7.23 1.83 14.06
C VAL A 48 -6.48 3.15 13.84
N PRO A 49 -7.13 4.32 13.94
CA PRO A 49 -6.48 5.62 13.72
C PRO A 49 -5.21 5.79 14.58
N TYR A 50 -4.17 6.39 14.00
CA TYR A 50 -2.85 6.56 14.65
C TYR A 50 -2.92 7.18 16.06
N GLN A 51 -3.87 8.09 16.29
CA GLN A 51 -4.04 8.79 17.57
C GLN A 51 -4.57 7.88 18.70
N VAL A 52 -5.09 6.70 18.37
CA VAL A 52 -5.66 5.75 19.33
C VAL A 52 -4.56 4.79 19.82
N LYS A 53 -4.48 4.61 21.15
CA LYS A 53 -3.54 3.67 21.76
C LYS A 53 -3.79 2.26 21.23
N GLY A 54 -2.72 1.58 20.82
CA GLY A 54 -2.80 0.26 20.21
C GLY A 54 -3.08 0.28 18.70
N SER A 55 -2.96 1.43 18.04
CA SER A 55 -3.03 1.53 16.58
C SER A 55 -1.98 0.67 15.88
N ASP A 56 -2.38 0.05 14.78
CA ASP A 56 -1.52 -0.70 13.86
C ASP A 56 -0.74 0.19 12.88
N ALA A 57 -0.97 1.52 12.89
CA ALA A 57 -0.41 2.45 11.92
C ALA A 57 1.13 2.44 11.85
N LEU A 58 1.81 2.55 13.00
CA LEU A 58 3.28 2.59 13.03
C LEU A 58 3.90 1.25 12.64
N PHE A 59 3.24 0.16 12.99
CA PHE A 59 3.69 -1.18 12.62
C PHE A 59 3.57 -1.37 11.09
N ASN A 60 2.43 -1.03 10.50
CA ASN A 60 2.24 -1.07 9.05
C ASN A 60 3.21 -0.12 8.32
N LEU A 61 3.54 1.04 8.90
CA LEU A 61 4.54 1.96 8.34
C LEU A 61 5.94 1.35 8.33
N GLY A 62 6.35 0.68 9.41
CA GLY A 62 7.62 -0.05 9.45
C GLY A 62 7.69 -1.17 8.42
N CYS A 63 6.59 -1.90 8.22
CA CYS A 63 6.47 -2.89 7.14
C CYS A 63 6.63 -2.24 5.76
N ALA A 64 5.94 -1.11 5.50
CA ALA A 64 6.01 -0.40 4.23
C ALA A 64 7.42 0.13 3.92
N MET A 65 8.08 0.71 4.93
CA MET A 65 9.46 1.17 4.83
C MET A 65 10.42 0.03 4.47
N SER A 66 10.22 -1.15 5.06
CA SER A 66 11.04 -2.31 4.73
C SER A 66 10.74 -2.83 3.32
N ALA A 67 9.46 -2.98 2.98
CA ALA A 67 9.00 -3.51 1.71
C ALA A 67 9.49 -2.68 0.51
N VAL A 68 9.37 -1.34 0.57
CA VAL A 68 9.73 -0.47 -0.55
C VAL A 68 11.23 -0.52 -0.89
N GLN A 69 12.07 -0.89 0.08
CA GLN A 69 13.52 -0.97 -0.08
C GLN A 69 14.00 -2.32 -0.61
N ILE A 70 13.27 -3.41 -0.36
CA ILE A 70 13.74 -4.78 -0.61
C ILE A 70 13.02 -5.49 -1.76
N LEU A 71 11.84 -5.01 -2.14
CA LEU A 71 11.08 -5.61 -3.24
C LEU A 71 11.53 -5.07 -4.59
N SER A 72 11.32 -5.87 -5.63
CA SER A 72 11.45 -5.43 -7.01
C SER A 72 10.41 -4.35 -7.36
N PRO A 73 10.61 -3.58 -8.43
CA PRO A 73 9.61 -2.67 -8.96
C PRO A 73 8.22 -3.32 -9.10
N GLY A 74 7.18 -2.59 -8.71
CA GLY A 74 5.82 -3.10 -8.61
C GLY A 74 4.96 -2.32 -7.60
N VAL A 75 3.68 -2.71 -7.49
CA VAL A 75 2.73 -2.14 -6.50
C VAL A 75 2.42 -3.19 -5.44
N TYR A 76 2.56 -2.80 -4.18
CA TYR A 76 2.35 -3.67 -3.03
C TYR A 76 1.47 -3.00 -1.97
N ILE A 77 0.84 -3.82 -1.13
CA ILE A 77 0.08 -3.38 0.04
C ILE A 77 0.69 -4.00 1.29
N THR A 78 0.90 -3.21 2.34
CA THR A 78 1.31 -3.70 3.66
C THR A 78 0.22 -3.44 4.70
N MET A 79 -0.41 -4.51 5.14
CA MET A 79 -1.46 -4.51 6.15
C MET A 79 -1.38 -5.82 6.95
N ASN A 80 -1.83 -5.81 8.21
CA ASN A 80 -1.89 -7.01 9.05
C ASN A 80 -0.52 -7.70 9.25
N GLY A 81 0.59 -6.96 9.15
CA GLY A 81 1.95 -7.51 9.24
C GLY A 81 2.38 -8.35 8.06
N GLN A 82 1.67 -8.26 6.94
CA GLN A 82 1.97 -8.98 5.71
C GLN A 82 2.21 -8.00 4.57
N VAL A 83 2.94 -8.47 3.56
CA VAL A 83 3.12 -7.79 2.29
C VAL A 83 2.33 -8.56 1.24
N PHE A 84 1.53 -7.85 0.46
CA PHE A 84 0.75 -8.41 -0.62
C PHE A 84 1.10 -7.77 -1.96
N ASP A 85 1.16 -8.58 -3.01
CA ASP A 85 1.06 -8.07 -4.38
C ASP A 85 -0.35 -7.54 -4.62
N TYR A 86 -0.47 -6.38 -5.26
CA TYR A 86 -1.78 -5.74 -5.51
C TYR A 86 -2.77 -6.64 -6.28
N ARG A 87 -2.29 -7.64 -7.03
CA ARG A 87 -3.11 -8.60 -7.79
C ARG A 87 -3.68 -9.73 -6.94
N GLU A 88 -3.08 -9.99 -5.80
CA GLU A 88 -3.35 -11.16 -4.98
C GLU A 88 -4.00 -10.80 -3.63
N VAL A 89 -4.64 -9.65 -3.52
CA VAL A 89 -5.16 -9.16 -2.22
C VAL A 89 -6.54 -8.54 -2.34
N GLN A 90 -7.35 -8.77 -1.32
CA GLN A 90 -8.65 -8.12 -1.14
C GLN A 90 -8.85 -7.71 0.31
N LYS A 91 -9.64 -6.65 0.54
CA LYS A 91 -10.11 -6.28 1.89
C LYS A 91 -11.35 -7.11 2.24
N ASN A 92 -11.18 -8.08 3.13
CA ASN A 92 -12.31 -8.75 3.76
C ASN A 92 -12.94 -7.83 4.82
N ARG A 93 -14.02 -7.14 4.44
CA ARG A 93 -14.72 -6.18 5.31
C ARG A 93 -15.42 -6.83 6.50
N ALA A 94 -15.85 -8.09 6.37
CA ALA A 94 -16.50 -8.81 7.46
C ALA A 94 -15.50 -9.16 8.58
N LEU A 95 -14.26 -9.50 8.22
CA LEU A 95 -13.19 -9.81 9.18
C LEU A 95 -12.36 -8.58 9.57
N GLY A 96 -12.43 -7.50 8.81
CA GLY A 96 -11.56 -6.35 9.00
C GLY A 96 -10.09 -6.66 8.69
N LEU A 97 -9.82 -7.54 7.71
CA LEU A 97 -8.47 -7.99 7.35
C LEU A 97 -8.23 -7.88 5.85
N PHE A 98 -6.97 -7.70 5.47
CA PHE A 98 -6.50 -7.97 4.11
C PHE A 98 -6.15 -9.44 4.01
N VAL A 99 -6.64 -10.10 2.96
CA VAL A 99 -6.45 -11.53 2.75
C VAL A 99 -6.00 -11.79 1.33
N LYS A 100 -5.23 -12.87 1.14
CA LYS A 100 -4.84 -13.31 -0.20
C LYS A 100 -6.10 -13.73 -0.99
N GLN A 101 -6.19 -13.31 -2.24
CA GLN A 101 -7.25 -13.74 -3.17
C GLN A 101 -6.91 -15.09 -3.81
#